data_AF-A0A4Q3KJC0-F1
#
_entry.id   AF-A0A4Q3KJC0-F1
#
_cell.length_a   1.000
_cell.length_b   1.000
_cell.length_c   1.000
_cell.angle_alpha   90.00
_cell.angle_beta   90.00
_cell.angle_gamma   90.00
#
_symmetry.space_group_name_H-M   'P 1'
#
loop_
_entity.id
_entity.type
_entity.pdbx_description
1 polymer ?
#
loop_
_entity_poly.entity_id
_entity_poly.type
_entity_poly.pdbx_seq_one_letter_code
_entity_poly.pdbx_strand_id
1 'polypeptide(L)' 'ASASQVEAVAILILTGRFLGFLPEHYAAPLVREGRLRALCPEQVLLSTAFNLILRHNAPRSPMVKAFATALGVDLKVAT' A
#
# COMPACT_ATOMS: atom_id res chain seq x y z
N ALA A 1 -12.27 -19.01 6.80
CA ALA A 1 -10.84 -18.99 6.45
C ALA A 1 -10.32 -17.57 6.61
N SER A 2 -9.05 -17.39 7.01
CA SER A 2 -8.41 -16.10 7.17
C SER A 2 -6.97 -16.15 6.64
N ALA A 3 -6.48 -15.01 6.16
CA ALA A 3 -5.10 -14.84 5.69
C ALA A 3 -4.67 -13.39 5.95
N SER A 4 -3.38 -13.18 6.23
CA SER A 4 -2.81 -11.85 6.50
C SER A 4 -1.83 -11.38 5.42
N GLN A 5 -1.37 -12.28 4.56
CA GLN A 5 -0.50 -11.95 3.43
C GLN A 5 -1.34 -11.60 2.20
N VAL A 6 -0.93 -10.58 1.45
CA VAL A 6 -1.69 -10.03 0.32
C VAL A 6 -1.94 -11.10 -0.75
N GLU A 7 -0.93 -11.91 -1.07
CA GLU A 7 -0.99 -12.96 -2.07
C GLU A 7 -1.99 -14.05 -1.67
N ALA A 8 -2.00 -14.44 -0.39
CA ALA A 8 -2.91 -15.45 0.13
C ALA A 8 -4.37 -14.95 0.11
N VAL A 9 -4.60 -13.68 0.47
CA VAL A 9 -5.92 -13.04 0.36
C VAL A 9 -6.36 -13.00 -1.11
N ALA A 10 -5.49 -12.62 -2.03
CA ALA A 10 -5.80 -12.57 -3.46
C ALA A 10 -6.20 -13.95 -4.02
N ILE A 11 -5.46 -15.00 -3.67
CA ILE A 11 -5.77 -16.38 -4.06
C ILE A 11 -7.16 -16.77 -3.58
N LEU A 12 -7.49 -16.49 -2.31
CA LEU A 12 -8.81 -16.79 -1.74
C LEU A 12 -9.93 -16.05 -2.48
N ILE A 13 -9.78 -14.74 -2.71
CA ILE A 13 -10.78 -13.94 -3.45
C ILE A 13 -10.97 -14.50 -4.87
N LEU A 14 -9.88 -14.84 -5.56
CA LEU A 14 -9.91 -15.38 -6.93
C LEU A 14 -10.62 -16.74 -7.03
N THR A 15 -10.85 -17.47 -5.93
CA THR A 15 -11.70 -18.67 -5.94
C THR A 15 -13.20 -18.37 -6.12
N GLY A 16 -13.60 -17.10 -6.06
CA GLY A 16 -14.98 -16.64 -6.15
C GLY A 16 -15.81 -16.88 -4.89
N ARG A 17 -15.21 -17.40 -3.82
CA ARG A 17 -15.90 -17.77 -2.57
C ARG A 17 -15.70 -16.77 -1.43
N PHE A 18 -14.79 -15.81 -1.60
CA PHE A 18 -14.37 -14.89 -0.55
C PHE A 18 -14.33 -13.46 -1.05
N LEU A 19 -14.53 -12.54 -0.11
CA LEU A 19 -14.29 -11.11 -0.28
C LEU A 19 -13.14 -10.70 0.64
N GLY A 20 -12.42 -9.64 0.27
CA GLY A 20 -11.33 -9.12 1.09
C GLY A 20 -10.74 -7.85 0.51
N PHE A 21 -9.86 -7.23 1.29
CA PHE A 21 -9.14 -6.04 0.87
C PHE A 21 -7.83 -6.41 0.18
N LEU A 22 -7.50 -5.70 -0.89
CA LEU A 22 -6.22 -5.79 -1.57
C LEU A 22 -5.66 -4.36 -1.75
N PRO A 23 -4.34 -4.17 -1.65
CA PRO A 23 -3.73 -2.91 -2.05
C PRO A 23 -4.05 -2.58 -3.50
N GLU A 24 -4.34 -1.31 -3.77
CA GLU A 24 -4.78 -0.87 -5.10
C GLU A 24 -3.81 -1.27 -6.21
N HIS A 25 -2.52 -1.04 -6.00
CA HIS A 25 -1.47 -1.41 -6.95
C HIS A 25 -1.39 -2.91 -7.23
N TYR A 26 -1.75 -3.75 -6.24
CA TYR A 26 -1.77 -5.21 -6.40
C TYR A 26 -3.00 -5.67 -7.19
N ALA A 27 -4.16 -5.08 -6.91
CA ALA A 27 -5.42 -5.44 -7.57
C ALA A 27 -5.57 -4.87 -8.99
N ALA A 28 -4.92 -3.74 -9.30
CA ALA A 28 -5.01 -3.04 -10.57
C ALA A 28 -4.92 -3.93 -11.82
N PRO A 29 -3.91 -4.82 -11.98
CA PRO A 29 -3.85 -5.71 -13.15
C PRO A 29 -5.02 -6.67 -13.23
N LEU A 30 -5.42 -7.26 -12.10
CA LEU A 30 -6.52 -8.23 -12.03
C LEU A 30 -7.88 -7.59 -12.31
N VAL A 31 -8.07 -6.33 -11.91
CA VAL A 31 -9.25 -5.55 -12.24
C VAL A 31 -9.28 -5.19 -13.72
N ARG A 32 -8.15 -4.73 -14.28
CA ARG A 32 -8.01 -4.44 -15.71
C ARG A 32 -8.25 -5.69 -16.58
N GLU A 33 -7.87 -6.87 -16.10
CA GLU A 33 -8.13 -8.16 -16.75
C GLU A 33 -9.56 -8.68 -16.53
N GLY A 34 -10.40 -7.97 -15.76
CA GLY A 34 -11.77 -8.38 -15.46
C GLY A 34 -11.89 -9.55 -14.48
N ARG A 35 -10.79 -9.96 -13.85
CA ARG A 35 -10.75 -11.07 -12.89
C ARG A 35 -11.24 -10.66 -11.51
N LEU A 36 -11.07 -9.39 -11.15
CA LEU A 36 -11.53 -8.79 -9.89
C LEU A 36 -12.34 -7.53 -10.17
N ARG A 37 -13.14 -7.12 -9.18
CA ARG A 37 -13.93 -5.89 -9.21
C ARG A 37 -14.07 -5.36 -7.78
N ALA A 38 -13.90 -4.05 -7.61
CA ALA A 38 -14.15 -3.38 -6.36
C ALA A 38 -15.65 -3.41 -6.02
N LEU A 39 -15.98 -3.60 -4.75
CA LEU A 39 -17.35 -3.59 -4.24
C LEU A 39 -17.56 -2.35 -3.38
N CYS A 40 -18.56 -1.53 -3.70
CA CYS A 40 -18.90 -0.30 -2.98
C CYS A 40 -17.67 0.58 -2.65
N PRO A 41 -16.86 1.00 -3.65
CA PRO A 41 -15.55 1.62 -3.41
C PRO A 41 -15.60 2.88 -2.52
N GLU A 42 -16.72 3.61 -2.54
CA GLU A 42 -16.93 4.81 -1.73
C GLU A 42 -17.23 4.52 -0.25
N GLN A 43 -17.59 3.28 0.08
CA GLN A 43 -18.03 2.87 1.43
C GLN A 43 -17.10 1.82 2.05
N VAL A 44 -16.46 1.00 1.21
CA VAL A 44 -15.66 -0.16 1.62
C VAL A 44 -14.23 0.07 1.14
N LEU A 45 -13.49 0.84 1.94
CA LEU A 45 -12.10 1.17 1.69
C LEU A 45 -11.26 1.01 2.95
N LEU A 46 -10.02 0.57 2.76
CA LEU A 46 -9.01 0.50 3.81
C LEU A 46 -7.84 1.36 3.38
N SER A 47 -7.59 2.43 4.14
CA SER A 47 -6.46 3.33 3.89
C SER A 47 -5.33 3.00 4.85
N THR A 48 -4.15 2.74 4.29
CA THR A 48 -2.91 2.49 5.04
C THR A 48 -1.88 3.52 4.61
N ALA A 49 -1.36 4.30 5.56
CA ALA A 49 -0.34 5.30 5.28
C ALA A 49 1.03 4.66 5.03
N PHE A 50 1.72 5.13 3.99
CA PHE A 50 3.15 4.89 3.81
C PHE A 50 3.94 5.91 4.64
N ASN A 51 4.89 5.43 5.44
CA ASN A 51 5.67 6.27 6.34
C ASN A 51 7.16 6.14 6.03
N LEU A 52 7.86 7.28 5.96
CA LEU A 52 9.32 7.32 5.91
C LEU A 52 9.86 7.42 7.34
N ILE A 53 10.54 6.37 7.79
CA ILE A 53 11.12 6.32 9.14
C ILE A 53 12.61 6.64 9.06
N LEU A 54 13.05 7.63 9.83
CA LEU A 54 14.45 8.06 9.94
C LEU A 54 14.95 7.91 11.37
N ARG A 55 16.24 7.56 11.52
CA ARG A 55 16.88 7.57 12.85
C ARG A 55 17.09 9.00 13.32
N HIS A 56 16.58 9.34 14.50
CA HIS A 56 16.55 10.69 15.06
C HIS A 56 17.91 11.42 15.02
N ASN A 57 19.00 10.73 15.39
CA ASN A 57 20.36 11.31 15.47
C ASN A 57 21.32 10.83 14.36
N ALA A 58 20.81 10.30 13.24
CA ALA A 58 21.68 9.93 12.12
C ALA A 58 21.96 11.14 11.21
N PRO A 59 23.21 11.36 10.76
CA PRO A 59 23.51 12.33 9.72
C PRO A 59 22.68 12.02 8.47
N ARG A 60 21.88 12.99 8.02
CA ARG A 60 21.07 12.85 6.80
C ARG A 60 21.97 13.02 5.59
N SER A 61 22.44 11.91 5.04
CA SER A 61 23.27 11.91 3.83
C SER A 61 22.52 12.57 2.65
N PRO A 62 23.24 13.09 1.64
CA PRO A 62 22.60 13.64 0.44
C PRO A 62 21.63 12.65 -0.23
N MET A 63 21.93 11.35 -0.20
CA MET A 63 21.07 10.30 -0.74
C MET A 63 19.74 10.19 0.02
N VAL A 64 19.76 10.28 1.36
CA VAL A 64 18.52 10.27 2.17
C VAL A 64 17.67 11.49 1.86
N LYS A 65 18.28 12.66 1.68
CA LYS A 65 17.56 13.88 1.29
C LYS A 65 16.95 13.74 -0.10
N ALA A 66 17.71 13.25 -1.07
CA ALA A 66 17.23 13.03 -2.43
C ALA A 66 16.07 12.03 -2.47
N PHE A 67 16.16 10.93 -1.69
CA PHE A 67 15.08 9.95 -1.59
C PHE A 67 13.82 10.53 -0.96
N ALA A 68 13.94 11.29 0.13
CA ALA A 68 12.80 11.97 0.75
C ALA A 68 12.15 12.99 -0.19
N THR A 69 12.94 13.77 -0.93
CA THR A 69 12.44 14.67 -1.97
C THR A 69 11.69 13.90 -3.07
N ALA A 70 12.21 12.75 -3.53
CA ALA A 70 11.54 11.92 -4.52
C ALA A 70 10.21 11.34 -4.01
N LEU A 71 10.09 11.12 -2.70
CA LEU A 71 8.85 10.73 -2.02
C LEU A 71 7.93 11.94 -1.69
N GLY A 72 8.33 13.17 -2.01
CA GLY A 72 7.58 14.39 -1.67
C GLY A 72 7.59 14.74 -0.18
N VAL A 73 8.52 14.19 0.60
CA VAL A 73 8.65 14.43 2.04
C VAL A 73 9.69 15.52 2.31
N ASP A 74 9.28 16.62 2.94
CA ASP A 74 10.23 17.64 3.41
C ASP A 74 10.84 17.24 4.76
N LEU A 75 12.14 16.94 4.74
CA LEU A 75 12.89 16.58 5.95
C LEU A 75 13.22 17.77 6.87
N LYS A 76 12.85 19.01 6.51
CA LYS A 76 13.09 20.20 7.34
C LYS A 76 12.30 20.23 8.66
N VAL A 77 11.29 19.37 8.82
CA VAL A 77 10.54 19.26 10.07
C VAL A 77 11.27 18.33 11.03
N ALA A 78 12.20 18.89 11.80
CA ALA A 78 12.59 18.33 13.08
C ALA A 78 12.48 19.44 14.11
N THR A 79 11.33 19.48 14.78
CA THR A 79 11.18 20.11 16.09
C THR A 79 11.84 19.21 17.13
#